data_AF-A0A077PA75-F1
#
_entry.id   AF-A0A077PA75-F1
#
_cell.length_a   1.000
_cell.length_b   1.000
_cell.length_c   1.000
_cell.angle_alpha   90.00
_cell.angle_beta   90.00
_cell.angle_gamma   90.00
#
_symmetry.space_group_name_H-M   'P 1'
#
loop_
_entity.id
_entity.type
_entity.pdbx_description
1 polymer ?
#
loop_
_entity_poly.entity_id
_entity_poly.type
_entity_poly.pdbx_seq_one_letter_code
_entity_poly.pdbx_strand_id
1 'polypeptide(L)'
;MYFLFTAVLLGLIPALIANSKGRSFILWWIYGFALFIFALVHSLLISKNNAGIERKQMEEGLVKCPYCAEMIKAEALKCKHCGSDVQEKIEEITLKKFKPSNVPPEFFYKRRKDGIELIDDRVKELSETLIKANIDKDTQEIELNYQSEIESLNKRLPKAIRKQFHERYIHWLHSIEFNE
;
A
#
# COMPACT_ATOMS: atom_id res chain seq x y z
N MET A 1 21.44 -36.57 5.65
CA MET A 1 21.61 -35.35 4.85
C MET A 1 20.82 -35.40 3.54
N TYR A 2 21.09 -36.38 2.65
CA TYR A 2 20.45 -36.49 1.33
C TYR A 2 18.92 -36.59 1.37
N PHE A 3 18.36 -37.45 2.22
CA PHE A 3 16.90 -37.61 2.36
C PHE A 3 16.15 -36.33 2.75
N LEU A 4 16.73 -35.53 3.65
CA LEU A 4 16.14 -34.25 4.05
C LEU A 4 16.19 -33.25 2.90
N PHE A 5 17.29 -33.22 2.15
CA PHE A 5 17.44 -32.39 0.97
C PHE A 5 16.42 -32.76 -0.12
N THR A 6 16.24 -34.05 -0.39
CA THR A 6 15.24 -34.53 -1.36
C THR A 6 13.81 -34.20 -0.92
N ALA A 7 13.49 -34.33 0.37
CA ALA A 7 12.15 -33.99 0.88
C ALA A 7 11.85 -32.49 0.76
N VAL A 8 12.85 -31.64 1.03
CA VAL A 8 12.74 -30.18 0.86
C VAL A 8 12.45 -29.81 -0.59
N LEU A 9 13.17 -30.42 -1.54
CA LEU A 9 12.96 -30.17 -2.98
C LEU A 9 11.60 -30.69 -3.46
N LEU A 10 11.19 -31.88 -3.01
CA LEU A 10 9.90 -32.46 -3.39
C LEU A 10 8.73 -31.62 -2.89
N GLY A 11 8.82 -31.07 -1.67
CA GLY A 11 7.79 -30.18 -1.11
C GLY A 11 7.52 -28.92 -1.94
N LEU A 12 8.44 -28.51 -2.83
CA LEU A 12 8.26 -27.34 -3.70
C LEU A 12 7.17 -27.58 -4.75
N ILE A 13 6.97 -28.80 -5.22
CA ILE A 13 6.00 -29.13 -6.28
C ILE A 13 4.57 -28.78 -5.84
N PRO A 14 4.00 -29.37 -4.76
CA PRO A 14 2.65 -29.01 -4.31
C PRO A 14 2.55 -27.54 -3.88
N ALA A 15 3.64 -26.95 -3.38
CA ALA A 15 3.68 -25.53 -3.01
C ALA A 15 3.51 -24.59 -4.21
N LEU A 16 4.22 -24.85 -5.33
CA LEU A 16 4.11 -24.06 -6.55
C LEU A 16 2.71 -24.20 -7.18
N ILE A 17 2.15 -25.41 -7.20
CA ILE A 17 0.79 -25.66 -7.70
C ILE A 17 -0.22 -24.87 -6.87
N ALA A 18 -0.16 -24.97 -5.53
CA ALA A 18 -1.07 -24.24 -4.65
C ALA A 18 -0.89 -22.72 -4.74
N ASN A 19 0.34 -22.23 -4.86
CA ASN A 19 0.65 -20.81 -5.02
C ASN A 19 0.05 -20.22 -6.30
N SER A 20 0.10 -20.97 -7.42
CA SER A 20 -0.54 -20.57 -8.68
C SER A 20 -2.07 -20.44 -8.57
N LYS A 21 -2.67 -21.09 -7.56
CA LYS A 21 -4.11 -21.04 -7.25
C LYS A 21 -4.47 -20.00 -6.17
N GLY A 22 -3.54 -19.12 -5.77
CA GLY A 22 -3.79 -18.06 -4.79
C GLY A 22 -3.75 -18.53 -3.33
N ARG A 23 -2.95 -19.55 -3.02
CA ARG A 23 -2.68 -20.01 -1.64
C ARG A 23 -1.26 -19.65 -1.22
N SER A 24 -0.99 -19.63 0.08
CA SER A 24 0.33 -19.26 0.59
C SER A 24 1.36 -20.34 0.28
N PHE A 25 2.45 -19.94 -0.38
CA PHE A 25 3.54 -20.84 -0.75
C PHE A 25 4.15 -21.56 0.46
N ILE A 26 4.46 -20.82 1.54
CA ILE A 26 5.20 -21.35 2.70
C ILE A 26 4.40 -22.45 3.42
N LEU A 27 3.10 -22.23 3.65
CA LEU A 27 2.27 -23.23 4.33
C LEU A 27 2.17 -24.52 3.51
N TRP A 28 1.99 -24.40 2.19
CA TRP A 28 1.92 -25.56 1.30
C TRP A 28 3.27 -26.25 1.12
N TRP A 29 4.38 -25.52 1.19
CA TRP A 29 5.71 -26.10 1.18
C TRP A 29 5.99 -26.92 2.44
N ILE A 30 5.66 -26.40 3.63
CA ILE A 30 5.76 -27.15 4.89
C ILE A 30 4.86 -28.38 4.85
N TYR A 31 3.64 -28.23 4.36
CA TYR A 31 2.71 -29.36 4.20
C TYR A 31 3.25 -30.42 3.21
N GLY A 32 3.80 -30.00 2.08
CA GLY A 32 4.44 -30.89 1.10
C GLY A 32 5.70 -31.58 1.62
N PHE A 33 6.51 -30.88 2.43
CA PHE A 33 7.67 -31.45 3.09
C PHE A 33 7.28 -32.54 4.10
N ALA A 34 6.22 -32.31 4.89
CA ALA A 34 5.77 -33.24 5.92
C ALA A 34 4.94 -34.43 5.35
N LEU A 35 4.07 -34.17 4.38
CA LEU A 35 3.06 -35.13 3.89
C LEU A 35 2.92 -35.06 2.36
N PHE A 36 4.03 -35.29 1.64
CA PHE A 36 4.14 -35.09 0.19
C PHE A 36 2.98 -35.66 -0.65
N ILE A 37 2.64 -36.95 -0.47
CA ILE A 37 1.61 -37.61 -1.29
C ILE A 37 0.23 -36.96 -1.09
N PHE A 38 -0.15 -36.72 0.17
CA PHE A 38 -1.43 -36.06 0.49
C PHE A 38 -1.45 -34.62 0.00
N ALA A 39 -0.38 -33.86 0.24
CA ALA A 39 -0.26 -32.48 -0.21
C ALA A 39 -0.35 -32.37 -1.73
N LEU A 40 0.25 -33.30 -2.47
CA LEU A 40 0.18 -33.33 -3.93
C LEU A 40 -1.26 -33.53 -4.40
N VAL A 41 -1.96 -34.55 -3.90
CA VAL A 41 -3.37 -34.82 -4.26
C VAL A 41 -4.26 -33.61 -3.91
N HIS A 42 -4.13 -33.06 -2.70
CA HIS A 42 -4.89 -31.88 -2.29
C HIS A 42 -4.58 -30.64 -3.16
N SER A 43 -3.32 -30.42 -3.53
CA SER A 43 -2.92 -29.28 -4.38
C SER A 43 -3.50 -29.37 -5.79
N LEU A 44 -3.68 -30.58 -6.33
CA LEU A 44 -4.27 -30.81 -7.64
C LEU A 44 -5.79 -30.60 -7.61
N LEU A 45 -6.47 -31.13 -6.59
CA LEU A 45 -7.94 -31.09 -6.49
C LEU A 45 -8.50 -29.76 -5.98
N ILE A 46 -7.74 -29.00 -5.20
CA ILE A 46 -8.23 -27.73 -4.64
C ILE A 46 -8.56 -26.72 -5.75
N SER A 47 -9.70 -26.03 -5.59
CA SER A 47 -10.13 -24.96 -6.49
C SER A 47 -9.29 -23.69 -6.32
N LYS A 48 -9.36 -22.82 -7.34
CA LYS A 48 -8.71 -21.50 -7.29
C LYS A 48 -9.30 -20.66 -6.16
N ASN A 49 -8.44 -19.98 -5.42
CA ASN A 49 -8.82 -18.99 -4.43
C ASN A 49 -8.79 -17.60 -5.06
N ASN A 50 -9.90 -17.16 -5.66
CA ASN A 50 -9.98 -15.88 -6.38
C ASN A 50 -9.55 -14.70 -5.48
N ALA A 51 -9.96 -14.68 -4.22
CA ALA A 51 -9.54 -13.64 -3.28
C ALA A 51 -8.01 -13.63 -3.05
N GLY A 52 -7.36 -14.80 -3.06
CA GLY A 52 -5.91 -14.90 -2.97
C GLY A 52 -5.20 -14.46 -4.25
N ILE A 53 -5.79 -14.76 -5.42
CA ILE A 53 -5.28 -14.32 -6.72
C ILE A 53 -5.40 -12.79 -6.85
N GLU A 54 -6.56 -12.23 -6.49
CA GLU A 54 -6.78 -10.78 -6.50
C GLU A 54 -5.80 -10.04 -5.60
N ARG A 55 -5.57 -10.54 -4.37
CA ARG A 55 -4.57 -9.95 -3.46
C ARG A 55 -3.18 -9.95 -4.08
N LYS A 56 -2.77 -11.07 -4.67
CA LYS A 56 -1.47 -11.17 -5.35
C LYS A 56 -1.36 -10.19 -6.52
N GLN A 57 -2.42 -10.04 -7.32
CA GLN A 57 -2.45 -9.06 -8.41
C GLN A 57 -2.36 -7.61 -7.89
N MET A 58 -2.98 -7.30 -6.74
CA MET A 58 -2.83 -5.99 -6.09
C MET A 58 -1.40 -5.74 -5.61
N GLU A 59 -0.75 -6.76 -5.04
CA GLU A 59 0.68 -6.70 -4.67
C GLU A 59 1.59 -6.52 -5.89
N GLU A 60 1.21 -7.06 -7.05
CA GLU A 60 1.87 -6.86 -8.35
C GLU A 60 1.55 -5.49 -8.99
N GLY A 61 0.80 -4.61 -8.31
CA GLY A 61 0.50 -3.26 -8.76
C GLY A 61 -0.72 -3.13 -9.68
N LEU A 62 -1.55 -4.17 -9.79
CA LEU A 62 -2.83 -4.06 -10.48
C LEU A 62 -3.89 -3.45 -9.55
N VAL A 63 -4.81 -2.71 -10.14
CA VAL A 63 -5.95 -2.09 -9.46
C VAL A 63 -7.26 -2.56 -10.09
N LYS A 64 -8.35 -2.51 -9.33
CA LYS A 64 -9.68 -2.76 -9.88
C LYS A 64 -10.16 -1.55 -10.67
N CYS A 65 -10.70 -1.81 -11.86
CA CYS A 65 -11.43 -0.81 -12.63
C CYS A 65 -12.63 -0.30 -11.79
N PRO A 66 -12.82 1.01 -11.63
CA PRO A 66 -13.90 1.56 -10.82
C PRO A 66 -15.30 1.35 -11.41
N TYR A 67 -15.39 0.94 -12.68
CA TYR A 67 -16.67 0.75 -13.38
C TYR A 67 -17.09 -0.71 -13.52
N CYS A 68 -16.16 -1.61 -13.84
CA CYS A 68 -16.47 -3.03 -14.07
C CYS A 68 -15.80 -3.99 -13.09
N ALA A 69 -15.02 -3.49 -12.12
CA ALA A 69 -14.31 -4.25 -11.10
C ALA A 69 -13.23 -5.25 -11.58
N GLU A 70 -12.95 -5.31 -12.89
CA GLU A 70 -11.86 -6.11 -13.43
C GLU A 70 -10.47 -5.55 -13.11
N MET A 71 -9.48 -6.44 -12.99
CA MET A 71 -8.09 -6.05 -12.72
C MET A 71 -7.43 -5.42 -13.97
N ILE A 72 -6.89 -4.22 -13.78
CA ILE A 72 -6.18 -3.42 -14.79
C ILE A 72 -4.88 -2.86 -14.19
N LYS A 73 -4.01 -2.32 -15.02
CA LYS A 73 -2.80 -1.64 -14.52
C LYS A 73 -3.16 -0.32 -13.84
N ALA A 74 -2.41 0.09 -12.82
CA ALA A 74 -2.58 1.39 -12.17
C ALA A 74 -2.40 2.57 -13.15
N GLU A 75 -1.54 2.42 -14.16
CA GLU A 75 -1.24 3.42 -15.19
C GLU A 75 -2.22 3.43 -16.38
N ALA A 76 -3.31 2.66 -16.32
CA ALA A 76 -4.25 2.56 -17.43
C ALA A 76 -5.03 3.87 -17.61
N LEU A 77 -5.05 4.41 -18.84
CA LEU A 77 -5.92 5.54 -19.20
C LEU A 77 -7.35 5.06 -19.48
N LYS A 78 -7.47 3.93 -20.20
CA LYS A 78 -8.74 3.27 -20.49
C LYS A 78 -8.74 1.82 -20.04
N CYS A 79 -9.88 1.35 -19.57
CA CYS A 79 -10.07 -0.05 -19.20
C CYS A 79 -10.11 -0.94 -20.45
N LYS A 80 -9.22 -1.95 -20.52
CA LYS A 80 -9.19 -2.95 -21.60
C LYS A 80 -10.42 -3.87 -21.64
N HIS A 81 -11.22 -3.91 -20.58
CA HIS A 81 -12.36 -4.82 -20.44
C HIS A 81 -13.69 -4.15 -20.76
N CYS A 82 -13.94 -2.96 -20.20
CA CYS A 82 -15.21 -2.23 -20.40
C CYS A 82 -15.08 -0.96 -21.26
N GLY A 83 -13.87 -0.54 -21.62
CA GLY A 83 -13.62 0.63 -22.47
C GLY A 83 -13.76 2.00 -21.79
N SER A 84 -14.19 2.05 -20.52
CA SER A 84 -14.29 3.30 -19.76
C SER A 84 -12.96 4.01 -19.63
N ASP A 85 -12.97 5.34 -19.63
CA ASP A 85 -11.85 6.16 -19.16
C ASP A 85 -11.77 6.02 -17.64
N VAL A 86 -10.59 5.68 -17.12
CA VAL A 86 -10.41 5.30 -15.70
C VAL A 86 -9.40 6.18 -14.98
N GLN A 87 -8.63 7.01 -15.70
CA GLN A 87 -7.50 7.73 -15.12
C GLN A 87 -7.93 8.62 -13.95
N GLU A 88 -8.85 9.55 -14.21
CA GLU A 88 -9.33 10.52 -13.22
C GLU A 88 -9.97 9.82 -12.02
N LYS A 89 -10.78 8.79 -12.28
CA LYS A 89 -11.48 8.06 -11.22
C LYS A 89 -10.53 7.25 -10.34
N ILE A 90 -9.48 6.66 -10.93
CA ILE A 90 -8.43 5.97 -10.17
C ILE A 90 -7.64 6.96 -9.32
N GLU A 91 -7.30 8.13 -9.86
CA GLU A 91 -6.61 9.20 -9.12
C GLU A 91 -7.46 9.69 -7.95
N GLU A 92 -8.74 9.98 -8.16
CA GLU A 92 -9.70 10.37 -7.11
C GLU A 92 -9.77 9.30 -6.00
N ILE A 93 -9.89 8.03 -6.36
CA ILE A 93 -9.94 6.91 -5.40
C ILE A 93 -8.61 6.78 -4.64
N THR A 94 -7.48 7.00 -5.33
CA THR A 94 -6.14 6.92 -4.73
C THR A 94 -5.93 8.04 -3.72
N LEU A 95 -6.32 9.27 -4.07
CA LEU A 95 -6.29 10.43 -3.17
C LEU A 95 -7.18 10.21 -1.95
N LYS A 96 -8.41 9.71 -2.12
CA LYS A 96 -9.33 9.41 -1.01
C LYS A 96 -8.83 8.31 -0.06
N LYS A 97 -8.00 7.39 -0.55
CA LYS A 97 -7.40 6.31 0.25
C LYS A 97 -6.08 6.72 0.91
N PHE A 98 -5.54 7.88 0.56
CA PHE A 98 -4.28 8.37 1.12
C PHE A 98 -4.39 8.54 2.63
N LYS A 99 -3.36 8.10 3.35
CA LYS A 99 -3.26 8.22 4.81
C LYS A 99 -1.89 8.78 5.19
N PRO A 100 -1.82 9.88 5.96
CA PRO A 100 -0.56 10.41 6.45
C PRO A 100 0.30 9.40 7.22
N SER A 101 -0.32 8.50 8.00
CA SER A 101 0.43 7.49 8.76
C SER A 101 1.11 6.42 7.88
N ASN A 102 0.74 6.30 6.61
CA ASN A 102 1.40 5.37 5.69
C ASN A 102 2.65 5.99 5.04
N VAL A 103 2.86 7.30 5.15
CA VAL A 103 4.04 7.96 4.59
C VAL A 103 5.27 7.58 5.43
N PRO A 104 6.38 7.15 4.80
CA PRO A 104 7.63 6.84 5.52
C PRO A 104 8.20 8.09 6.22
N PRO A 105 8.54 8.02 7.52
CA PRO A 105 9.07 9.17 8.26
C PRO A 105 10.32 9.82 7.64
N GLU A 106 11.19 9.02 7.03
CA GLU A 106 12.40 9.43 6.32
C GLU A 106 12.14 10.33 5.11
N PHE A 107 10.90 10.38 4.60
CA PHE A 107 10.53 11.30 3.53
C PHE A 107 10.60 12.76 3.98
N PHE A 108 10.38 13.04 5.27
CA PHE A 108 10.27 14.39 5.80
C PHE A 108 11.59 14.99 6.27
N TYR A 109 12.69 14.23 6.32
CA TYR A 109 13.94 14.74 6.85
C TYR A 109 15.17 14.14 6.17
N LYS A 110 16.27 14.88 6.25
CA LYS A 110 17.60 14.38 5.88
C LYS A 110 18.55 14.46 7.08
N ARG A 111 19.46 13.50 7.17
CA ARG A 111 20.51 13.49 8.20
C ARG A 111 21.69 14.33 7.73
N ARG A 112 22.16 15.23 8.58
CA ARG A 112 23.33 16.09 8.37
C ARG A 112 24.42 15.75 9.40
N LYS A 113 25.61 16.34 9.25
CA LYS A 113 26.71 16.18 10.22
C LYS A 113 26.33 16.75 11.59
N ASP A 114 25.63 17.88 11.60
CA ASP A 114 25.32 18.64 12.82
C ASP A 114 23.89 18.41 13.33
N GLY A 115 23.17 17.43 12.78
CA GLY A 115 21.82 17.09 13.23
C GLY A 115 20.88 16.57 12.15
N ILE A 116 19.59 16.79 12.35
CA ILE A 116 18.52 16.36 11.47
C ILE A 116 17.81 17.61 10.95
N GLU A 117 17.64 17.69 9.64
CA GLU A 117 17.02 18.83 8.96
C GLU A 117 15.68 18.38 8.38
N LEU A 118 14.60 19.04 8.80
CA LEU A 118 13.26 18.86 8.23
C LEU A 118 13.24 19.41 6.79
N ILE A 119 12.65 18.66 5.87
CA ILE A 119 12.44 19.08 4.49
C ILE A 119 11.04 19.68 4.39
N ASP A 120 10.96 21.00 4.51
CA ASP A 120 9.70 21.72 4.60
C ASP A 120 8.80 21.54 3.36
N ASP A 121 9.38 21.48 2.16
CA ASP A 121 8.65 21.23 0.91
C ASP A 121 7.87 19.91 0.95
N ARG A 122 8.36 18.89 1.69
CA ARG A 122 7.66 17.60 1.85
C ARG A 122 6.50 17.68 2.82
N VAL A 123 6.61 18.56 3.81
CA VAL A 123 5.49 18.86 4.72
C VAL A 123 4.41 19.61 3.97
N LYS A 124 4.80 20.56 3.11
CA LYS A 124 3.88 21.27 2.21
C LYS A 124 3.16 20.31 1.26
N GLU A 125 3.91 19.43 0.58
CA GLU A 125 3.36 18.42 -0.33
C GLU A 125 2.32 17.51 0.36
N LEU A 126 2.58 17.13 1.62
CA LEU A 126 1.63 16.38 2.43
C LEU A 126 0.33 17.18 2.65
N SER A 127 0.43 18.44 3.09
CA SER A 127 -0.74 19.29 3.33
C SER A 127 -1.53 19.55 2.05
N GLU A 128 -0.86 19.85 0.93
CA GLU A 128 -1.49 20.02 -0.39
C GLU A 128 -2.23 18.76 -0.85
N THR A 129 -1.66 17.57 -0.60
CA THR A 129 -2.31 16.29 -0.93
C THR A 129 -3.59 16.09 -0.14
N LEU A 130 -3.59 16.44 1.16
CA LEU A 130 -4.79 16.33 2.00
C LEU A 130 -5.88 17.29 1.57
N ILE A 131 -5.53 18.52 1.18
CA ILE A 131 -6.48 19.49 0.65
C ILE A 131 -7.08 18.98 -0.66
N LYS A 132 -6.25 18.53 -1.61
CA LYS A 132 -6.73 17.97 -2.88
C LYS A 132 -7.67 16.77 -2.70
N ALA A 133 -7.39 15.93 -1.70
CA ALA A 133 -8.23 14.76 -1.41
C ALA A 133 -9.59 15.12 -0.77
N ASN A 134 -9.74 16.35 -0.24
CA ASN A 134 -10.91 16.81 0.52
C ASN A 134 -11.33 18.22 0.06
N ILE A 135 -11.43 18.41 -1.26
CA ILE A 135 -11.78 19.72 -1.87
C ILE A 135 -13.13 20.28 -1.40
N ASP A 136 -13.99 19.43 -0.87
CA ASP A 136 -15.32 19.74 -0.35
C ASP A 136 -15.33 20.15 1.14
N LYS A 137 -14.17 20.17 1.80
CA LYS A 137 -14.04 20.43 3.25
C LYS A 137 -13.14 21.62 3.53
N ASP A 138 -13.48 22.36 4.59
CA ASP A 138 -12.60 23.42 5.10
C ASP A 138 -11.38 22.85 5.84
N THR A 139 -10.37 23.69 6.04
CA THR A 139 -9.09 23.30 6.65
C THR A 139 -9.23 22.82 8.09
N GLN A 140 -10.19 23.33 8.87
CA GLN A 140 -10.44 22.88 10.24
C GLN A 140 -11.02 21.47 10.26
N GLU A 141 -11.96 21.17 9.35
CA GLU A 141 -12.51 19.82 9.22
C GLU A 141 -11.43 18.82 8.78
N ILE A 142 -10.55 19.20 7.86
CA ILE A 142 -9.41 18.36 7.44
C ILE A 142 -8.48 18.11 8.63
N GLU A 143 -8.14 19.14 9.40
CA GLU A 143 -7.29 19.00 10.58
C GLU A 143 -7.86 17.98 11.58
N LEU A 144 -9.16 18.09 11.89
CA LEU A 144 -9.86 17.18 12.80
C LEU A 144 -9.90 15.75 12.26
N ASN A 145 -10.23 15.57 10.98
CA ASN A 145 -10.35 14.26 10.35
C ASN A 145 -9.02 13.49 10.33
N TYR A 146 -7.90 14.18 10.13
CA TYR A 146 -6.58 13.56 10.02
C TYR A 146 -5.73 13.67 11.30
N GLN A 147 -6.26 14.24 12.39
CA GLN A 147 -5.53 14.47 13.63
C GLN A 147 -4.79 13.21 14.13
N SER A 148 -5.50 12.08 14.21
CA SER A 148 -4.93 10.81 14.69
C SER A 148 -3.85 10.23 13.74
N GLU A 149 -4.04 10.38 12.43
CA GLU A 149 -3.12 9.91 11.40
C GLU A 149 -1.82 10.74 11.40
N ILE A 150 -1.93 12.07 11.55
CA ILE A 150 -0.81 13.00 11.68
C ILE A 150 -0.05 12.79 12.99
N GLU A 151 -0.75 12.57 14.10
CA GLU A 151 -0.11 12.26 15.38
C GLU A 151 0.69 10.96 15.32
N SER A 152 0.13 9.91 14.70
CA SER A 152 0.81 8.63 14.47
C SER A 152 2.07 8.81 13.61
N LEU A 153 1.99 9.58 12.53
CA LEU A 153 3.15 9.94 11.72
C LEU A 153 4.21 10.69 12.55
N ASN A 154 3.80 11.71 13.30
CA ASN A 154 4.70 12.55 14.08
C ASN A 154 5.43 11.75 15.19
N LYS A 155 4.75 10.77 15.81
CA LYS A 155 5.36 9.86 16.79
C LYS A 155 6.50 9.01 16.24
N ARG A 156 6.52 8.74 14.92
CA ARG A 156 7.58 7.98 14.26
C ARG A 156 8.77 8.85 13.82
N LEU A 157 8.61 10.18 13.77
CA LEU A 157 9.69 11.09 13.45
C LEU A 157 10.73 11.20 14.59
N PRO A 158 11.99 11.56 14.29
CA PRO A 158 12.98 11.90 15.29
C PRO A 158 12.49 13.03 16.21
N LYS A 159 12.71 12.89 17.54
CA LYS A 159 12.20 13.83 18.55
C LYS A 159 12.55 15.30 18.26
N ALA A 160 13.75 15.54 17.72
CA ALA A 160 14.26 16.87 17.42
C ALA A 160 13.39 17.68 16.45
N ILE A 161 12.67 17.02 15.53
CA ILE A 161 11.90 17.68 14.48
C ILE A 161 10.38 17.59 14.67
N ARG A 162 9.88 16.88 15.69
CA ARG A 162 8.44 16.65 15.86
C ARG A 162 7.61 17.92 16.04
N LYS A 163 8.15 18.85 16.83
CA LYS A 163 7.52 20.15 17.06
C LYS A 163 7.49 20.96 15.77
N GLN A 164 8.64 21.06 15.11
CA GLN A 164 8.78 21.76 13.84
C GLN A 164 7.87 21.17 12.76
N PHE A 165 7.82 19.84 12.62
CA PHE A 165 6.95 19.16 11.67
C PHE A 165 5.48 19.53 11.89
N HIS A 166 4.99 19.46 13.12
CA HIS A 166 3.60 19.76 13.42
C HIS A 166 3.27 21.25 13.17
N GLU A 167 4.14 22.17 13.59
CA GLU A 167 3.96 23.61 13.32
C GLU A 167 3.93 23.91 11.83
N ARG A 168 4.84 23.31 11.04
CA ARG A 168 4.88 23.49 9.58
C ARG A 168 3.67 22.85 8.90
N TYR A 169 3.20 21.70 9.37
CA TYR A 169 1.99 21.05 8.86
C TYR A 169 0.76 21.96 9.03
N ILE A 170 0.53 22.47 10.24
CA ILE A 170 -0.59 23.37 10.53
C ILE A 170 -0.46 24.65 9.71
N HIS A 171 0.74 25.24 9.66
CA HIS A 171 0.99 26.41 8.82
C HIS A 171 0.60 26.15 7.36
N TRP A 172 1.09 25.08 6.74
CA TRP A 172 0.82 24.78 5.34
C TRP A 172 -0.66 24.46 5.08
N LEU A 173 -1.31 23.73 5.99
CA LEU A 173 -2.72 23.39 5.88
C LEU A 173 -3.60 24.65 5.82
N HIS A 174 -3.36 25.62 6.70
CA HIS A 174 -4.15 26.85 6.80
C HIS A 174 -3.67 27.97 5.85
N SER A 175 -2.43 27.91 5.35
CA SER A 175 -1.89 28.95 4.45
C SER A 175 -2.45 28.88 3.02
N ILE A 176 -3.06 27.76 2.62
CA ILE A 176 -3.49 27.53 1.23
C ILE A 176 -4.84 28.18 0.94
N GLU A 177 -5.64 28.54 1.96
CA GLU A 177 -6.89 29.31 1.81
C GLU A 177 -6.68 30.71 1.19
N PHE A 178 -5.44 31.20 1.11
CA PHE A 178 -5.13 32.56 0.63
C PHE A 178 -4.67 32.65 -0.83
N ASN A 179 -4.66 31.55 -1.59
CA ASN A 179 -4.12 31.51 -2.97
C ASN A 179 -5.14 31.07 -4.05
N GLU A 180 -6.43 31.37 -3.87
CA GLU A 180 -7.41 31.42 -4.97
C GLU A 180 -7.74 32.86 -5.36
#